data_AF-A0A131XWX8-F1
#
_entry.id   AF-A0A131XWX8-F1
#
_cell.length_a   1.000
_cell.length_b   1.000
_cell.length_c   1.000
_cell.angle_alpha   90.00
_cell.angle_beta   90.00
_cell.angle_gamma   90.00
#
_symmetry.space_group_name_H-M   'P 1'
#
loop_
_entity.id
_entity.type
_entity.pdbx_description
1 polymer ?
#
loop_
_entity_poly.entity_id
_entity_poly.type
_entity_poly.pdbx_seq_one_letter_code
_entity_poly.pdbx_strand_id
1 'polypeptide(L)'
;WVPVGASKPIASRECFQTALRVWIDKPHTINRRLAGVKPRSERRLPPGGSVPDEDDSFVRRLNAVDLDALPSFLADNTVPAERSWKEGVQVAGFVLERDLLPKQIDKFGPTREVVAVFDDCAVFRNVSGASAISPSVTYRLRLSPDNRIHLELFGPESVDVDDSGVTWLREHVLPKVARWASSEPINSKQVLVPSLNQVCIERYNAIYFNLKKKHGKHLCKIWPETTDPLKFVYEDISIASYLLTLWEQDKDEGASEPPTFVDVGCGNGLLVYLLAAEGYKGVGIDVRKRKIWDLYGPKTTLLEQAITPEVRLPEYSWWIGNHSDELTPWIPYLASRSRPDARVFLLPCCPFGFHGKYQRQHGNMSQYQSYLLFLQDLCRGLRFSVQLDRLRIPSTKRICLVCKPGDAAGDAGLGAGSPTAWKSVPDRIRWPSADPEESHTETAGDSNDGHTTEGFKPREGVEAVRNCTQLDRSFLDSTVDLIAKRLLQAEATVGEALPDCDHWNRGGVMHLRDLVQLLTEEDLQMLKSQCGGLQTLIRNHRHIFLVEKGLVSLNVPSTETRRRIQSKRGPASKCPPRKKQCWFFAHHPQGCPLTADSCHFLHGP
;
A
#
# COMPACT_ATOMS: atom_id res chain seq x y z
N TRP A 1 33.98 -21.66 12.63
CA TRP A 1 32.71 -20.93 12.78
C TRP A 1 32.42 -20.71 14.25
N VAL A 2 32.11 -19.48 14.65
CA VAL A 2 31.75 -19.13 16.04
C VAL A 2 30.23 -18.99 16.12
N PRO A 3 29.51 -19.83 16.89
CA PRO A 3 28.07 -19.71 17.05
C PRO A 3 27.73 -18.49 17.90
N VAL A 4 26.80 -17.66 17.43
CA VAL A 4 26.41 -16.41 18.12
C VAL A 4 24.91 -16.31 18.41
N GLY A 5 24.11 -17.27 17.95
CA GLY A 5 22.69 -17.35 18.29
C GLY A 5 22.01 -18.53 17.61
N ALA A 6 20.88 -18.95 18.18
CA ALA A 6 20.04 -20.01 17.60
C ALA A 6 18.56 -19.64 17.72
N SER A 7 17.76 -20.04 16.73
CA SER A 7 16.30 -19.86 16.77
C SER A 7 15.62 -20.90 17.65
N LYS A 8 14.28 -20.77 17.78
CA LYS A 8 13.44 -21.91 18.15
C LYS A 8 13.43 -22.96 17.03
N PRO A 9 13.10 -24.22 17.30
CA PRO A 9 12.94 -25.23 16.27
C PRO A 9 11.90 -24.80 15.22
N ILE A 10 12.17 -25.10 13.95
CA ILE A 10 11.28 -24.86 12.81
C ILE A 10 10.72 -26.19 12.28
N ALA A 11 9.72 -26.12 11.39
CA ALA A 11 9.00 -27.31 10.93
C ALA A 11 9.81 -28.22 10.01
N SER A 12 10.54 -27.66 9.04
CA SER A 12 11.26 -28.46 8.05
C SER A 12 12.40 -27.69 7.35
N ARG A 13 13.22 -28.42 6.59
CA ARG A 13 14.29 -27.85 5.75
C ARG A 13 13.73 -26.99 4.62
N GLU A 14 12.60 -27.38 4.02
CA GLU A 14 11.95 -26.63 2.95
C GLU A 14 11.48 -25.25 3.44
N CYS A 15 10.98 -25.19 4.68
CA CYS A 15 10.62 -23.93 5.31
C CYS A 15 11.84 -23.03 5.53
N PHE A 16 12.98 -23.59 5.94
CA PHE A 16 14.25 -22.86 6.04
C PHE A 16 14.69 -22.31 4.69
N GLN A 17 14.72 -23.13 3.65
CA GLN A 17 15.10 -22.71 2.30
C GLN A 17 14.18 -21.61 1.75
N THR A 18 12.88 -21.70 2.03
CA THR A 18 11.90 -20.66 1.68
C THR A 18 12.19 -19.34 2.43
N ALA A 19 12.52 -19.41 3.72
CA ALA A 19 12.89 -18.23 4.50
C ALA A 19 14.21 -17.59 4.03
N LEU A 20 15.20 -18.42 3.67
CA LEU A 20 16.45 -17.97 3.06
C LEU A 20 16.18 -17.24 1.75
N ARG A 21 15.29 -17.75 0.89
CA ARG A 21 14.88 -17.04 -0.33
C ARG A 21 14.43 -15.62 -0.08
N VAL A 22 13.58 -15.42 0.93
CA VAL A 22 13.11 -14.08 1.29
C VAL A 22 14.25 -13.19 1.77
N TRP A 23 15.16 -13.71 2.61
CA TRP A 23 16.30 -12.93 3.10
C TRP A 23 17.25 -12.54 1.98
N ILE A 24 17.55 -13.48 1.09
CA ILE A 24 18.44 -13.29 -0.05
C ILE A 24 17.80 -12.29 -1.03
N ASP A 25 16.57 -12.50 -1.49
CA ASP A 25 15.98 -11.62 -2.50
C ASP A 25 15.52 -10.27 -1.96
N LYS A 26 15.14 -10.21 -0.68
CA LYS A 26 14.45 -9.04 -0.11
C LYS A 26 15.04 -8.62 1.23
N PRO A 27 16.36 -8.35 1.32
CA PRO A 27 17.00 -7.97 2.58
C PRO A 27 16.49 -6.63 3.13
N HIS A 28 15.97 -5.76 2.25
CA HIS A 28 15.31 -4.50 2.59
C HIS A 28 14.04 -4.66 3.45
N THR A 29 13.50 -5.88 3.58
CA THR A 29 12.37 -6.18 4.49
C THR A 29 12.77 -6.15 5.97
N ILE A 30 14.05 -6.35 6.27
CA ILE A 30 14.63 -6.26 7.63
C ILE A 30 15.52 -5.02 7.69
N ASN A 31 16.47 -4.88 6.77
CA ASN A 31 17.39 -3.76 6.73
C ASN A 31 16.75 -2.55 6.05
N ARG A 32 16.11 -1.69 6.84
CA ARG A 32 15.39 -0.52 6.33
C ARG A 32 16.30 0.53 5.67
N ARG A 33 17.62 0.45 5.82
CA ARG A 33 18.60 1.29 5.11
C ARG A 33 18.70 0.92 3.64
N LEU A 34 18.34 -0.32 3.28
CA LEU A 34 18.37 -0.80 1.91
C LEU A 34 17.07 -0.46 1.18
N ALA A 35 17.24 -0.15 -0.09
CA ALA A 35 16.17 0.01 -1.05
C ALA A 35 15.93 -1.30 -1.81
N GLY A 36 16.94 -2.12 -2.03
CA GLY A 36 16.76 -3.40 -2.70
C GLY A 36 18.08 -4.10 -2.98
N VAL A 37 18.02 -5.05 -3.90
CA VAL A 37 19.17 -5.77 -4.44
C VAL A 37 19.18 -5.63 -5.95
N LYS A 38 20.37 -5.46 -6.52
CA LYS A 38 20.62 -5.59 -7.95
C LYS A 38 21.45 -6.86 -8.17
N PRO A 39 20.88 -7.91 -8.78
CA PRO A 39 21.63 -9.11 -9.14
C PRO A 39 22.77 -8.76 -10.11
N ARG A 40 23.92 -9.42 -9.97
CA ARG A 40 25.08 -9.25 -10.86
C ARG A 40 25.40 -10.52 -11.62
N SER A 41 25.54 -11.63 -10.92
CA SER A 41 25.75 -12.94 -11.52
C SER A 41 25.12 -14.04 -10.66
N GLU A 42 24.60 -15.07 -11.34
CA GLU A 42 24.12 -16.30 -10.72
C GLU A 42 25.00 -17.44 -11.25
N ARG A 43 25.67 -18.13 -10.34
CA ARG A 43 26.62 -19.19 -10.67
C ARG A 43 26.33 -20.42 -9.81
N ARG A 44 26.88 -21.57 -10.19
CA ARG A 44 26.74 -22.83 -9.46
C ARG A 44 28.08 -23.36 -9.00
N LEU A 45 28.08 -23.95 -7.82
CA LEU A 45 29.20 -24.76 -7.36
C LEU A 45 29.33 -26.00 -8.26
N PRO A 46 30.56 -26.52 -8.48
CA PRO A 46 30.79 -27.72 -9.27
C PRO A 46 30.02 -28.96 -8.73
N PRO A 47 29.86 -30.04 -9.52
CA PRO A 47 29.17 -31.26 -9.10
C PRO A 47 29.85 -31.86 -7.85
N GLY A 48 29.26 -31.63 -6.67
CA GLY A 48 29.84 -31.95 -5.36
C GLY A 48 29.80 -30.80 -4.36
N GLY A 49 29.78 -29.55 -4.83
CA GLY A 49 29.76 -28.37 -3.96
C GLY A 49 28.38 -27.96 -3.43
N SER A 50 27.30 -28.68 -3.74
CA SER A 50 25.99 -28.45 -3.10
C SER A 50 25.96 -28.91 -1.63
N VAL A 51 26.87 -29.83 -1.28
CA VAL A 51 27.11 -30.32 0.08
C VAL A 51 27.80 -29.21 0.89
N PRO A 52 27.56 -29.11 2.20
CA PRO A 52 28.27 -28.14 3.05
C PRO A 52 29.78 -28.22 2.83
N ASP A 53 30.44 -27.07 2.76
CA ASP A 53 31.91 -26.93 2.60
C ASP A 53 32.62 -27.50 3.85
N GLU A 54 32.85 -28.82 3.89
CA GLU A 54 33.27 -29.55 5.10
C GLU A 54 34.57 -29.01 5.71
N ASP A 55 35.51 -28.54 4.88
CA ASP A 55 36.78 -27.94 5.30
C ASP A 55 36.77 -26.40 5.27
N ASP A 56 35.61 -25.81 4.97
CA ASP A 56 35.41 -24.38 4.71
C ASP A 56 36.39 -23.81 3.65
N SER A 57 36.93 -24.63 2.74
CA SER A 57 37.96 -24.21 1.78
C SER A 57 37.45 -23.18 0.77
N PHE A 58 36.22 -23.31 0.29
CA PHE A 58 35.60 -22.31 -0.56
C PHE A 58 35.38 -21.01 0.21
N VAL A 59 34.81 -21.10 1.43
CA VAL A 59 34.52 -19.92 2.25
C VAL A 59 35.82 -19.19 2.66
N ARG A 60 36.88 -19.92 3.02
CA ARG A 60 38.21 -19.36 3.33
C ARG A 60 38.77 -18.57 2.16
N ARG A 61 38.74 -19.14 0.96
CA ARG A 61 39.23 -18.47 -0.25
C ARG A 61 38.37 -17.27 -0.59
N LEU A 62 37.04 -17.39 -0.57
CA LEU A 62 36.12 -16.27 -0.80
C LEU A 62 36.33 -15.13 0.21
N ASN A 63 36.62 -15.44 1.48
CA ASN A 63 36.84 -14.42 2.50
C ASN A 63 38.17 -13.67 2.33
N ALA A 64 39.14 -14.25 1.63
CA ALA A 64 40.43 -13.63 1.30
C ALA A 64 40.40 -12.83 -0.01
N VAL A 65 39.31 -12.90 -0.77
CA VAL A 65 39.16 -12.22 -2.07
C VAL A 65 38.67 -10.79 -1.87
N ASP A 66 39.30 -9.85 -2.55
CA ASP A 66 38.86 -8.46 -2.64
C ASP A 66 37.90 -8.23 -3.83
N LEU A 67 37.44 -6.98 -4.00
CA LEU A 67 36.49 -6.62 -5.05
C LEU A 67 37.04 -6.84 -6.46
N ASP A 68 38.33 -6.57 -6.68
CA ASP A 68 38.94 -6.58 -8.01
C ASP A 68 39.22 -8.01 -8.48
N ALA A 69 39.59 -8.90 -7.56
CA ALA A 69 39.81 -10.32 -7.84
C ALA A 69 38.52 -11.16 -7.86
N LEU A 70 37.39 -10.62 -7.39
CA LEU A 70 36.13 -11.35 -7.29
C LEU A 70 35.65 -11.98 -8.61
N PRO A 71 35.66 -11.28 -9.77
CA PRO A 71 35.21 -11.86 -11.02
C PRO A 71 36.01 -13.11 -11.43
N SER A 72 37.34 -13.05 -11.32
CA SER A 72 38.24 -14.18 -11.62
C SER A 72 38.03 -15.33 -10.64
N PHE A 73 37.93 -15.02 -9.34
CA PHE A 73 37.64 -16.04 -8.32
C PHE A 73 36.35 -16.80 -8.62
N LEU A 74 35.27 -16.09 -8.95
CA LEU A 74 34.00 -16.70 -9.31
C LEU A 74 34.11 -17.53 -10.59
N ALA A 75 34.85 -17.06 -11.60
CA ALA A 75 35.07 -17.81 -12.83
C ALA A 75 35.79 -19.15 -12.57
N ASP A 76 36.82 -19.15 -11.73
CA ASP A 76 37.65 -20.32 -11.47
C ASP A 76 37.00 -21.36 -10.56
N ASN A 77 36.07 -20.94 -9.69
CA ASN A 77 35.52 -21.79 -8.62
C ASN A 77 34.06 -22.16 -8.81
N THR A 78 33.40 -21.62 -9.84
CA THR A 78 31.97 -21.86 -10.08
C THR A 78 31.68 -21.90 -11.57
N VAL A 79 30.63 -22.61 -11.97
CA VAL A 79 30.15 -22.68 -13.35
C VAL A 79 28.95 -21.74 -13.56
N PRO A 80 28.71 -21.23 -14.78
CA PRO A 80 27.49 -20.46 -15.06
C PRO A 80 26.22 -21.25 -14.71
N ALA A 81 25.22 -20.58 -14.14
CA ALA A 81 23.94 -21.21 -13.88
C ALA A 81 23.10 -21.29 -15.16
N GLU A 82 22.68 -22.50 -15.56
CA GLU A 82 21.79 -22.69 -16.72
C GLU A 82 20.35 -22.22 -16.48
N ARG A 83 19.93 -22.17 -15.22
CA ARG A 83 18.60 -21.73 -14.77
C ARG A 83 18.73 -20.79 -13.61
N SER A 84 17.78 -19.87 -13.46
CA SER A 84 17.79 -18.97 -12.31
C SER A 84 17.57 -19.74 -11.01
N TRP A 85 18.25 -19.32 -9.95
CA TRP A 85 18.07 -19.88 -8.60
C TRP A 85 16.63 -19.73 -8.09
N LYS A 86 15.87 -18.80 -8.67
CA LYS A 86 14.46 -18.52 -8.36
C LYS A 86 13.49 -19.53 -8.96
N GLU A 87 13.89 -20.22 -10.03
CA GLU A 87 13.05 -21.17 -10.76
C GLU A 87 13.23 -22.61 -10.28
N GLY A 88 14.36 -22.92 -9.63
CA GLY A 88 14.66 -24.25 -9.11
C GLY A 88 13.78 -24.64 -7.92
N VAL A 89 13.50 -25.93 -7.74
CA VAL A 89 12.92 -26.45 -6.49
C VAL A 89 13.98 -26.49 -5.39
N GLN A 90 15.23 -26.82 -5.77
CA GLN A 90 16.40 -26.85 -4.90
C GLN A 90 17.21 -25.55 -5.06
N VAL A 91 17.51 -24.87 -3.95
CA VAL A 91 18.34 -23.64 -3.92
C VAL A 91 19.81 -23.90 -3.62
N ALA A 92 20.16 -25.12 -3.27
CA ALA A 92 21.51 -25.48 -2.90
C ALA A 92 22.45 -25.53 -4.12
N GLY A 93 23.72 -25.23 -3.87
CA GLY A 93 24.77 -25.18 -4.88
C GLY A 93 24.81 -23.90 -5.69
N PHE A 94 24.13 -22.82 -5.27
CA PHE A 94 24.16 -21.53 -5.95
C PHE A 94 25.12 -20.55 -5.27
N VAL A 95 25.84 -19.78 -6.08
CA VAL A 95 26.65 -18.63 -5.65
C VAL A 95 26.10 -17.39 -6.34
N LEU A 96 25.59 -16.46 -5.54
CA LEU A 96 24.87 -15.29 -5.99
C LEU A 96 25.69 -14.04 -5.70
N GLU A 97 26.08 -13.34 -6.75
CA GLU A 97 26.71 -12.03 -6.64
C GLU A 97 25.66 -10.93 -6.80
N ARG A 98 25.65 -9.96 -5.88
CA ARG A 98 24.64 -8.88 -5.88
C ARG A 98 25.18 -7.57 -5.31
N ASP A 99 24.57 -6.47 -5.72
CA ASP A 99 24.71 -5.19 -5.06
C ASP A 99 23.53 -4.92 -4.13
N LEU A 100 23.84 -4.64 -2.85
CA LEU A 100 22.90 -4.09 -1.88
C LEU A 100 22.75 -2.58 -2.15
N LEU A 101 21.55 -2.15 -2.52
CA LEU A 101 21.28 -0.76 -2.89
C LEU A 101 20.82 0.05 -1.67
N PRO A 102 21.47 1.16 -1.31
CA PRO A 102 21.06 2.02 -0.21
C PRO A 102 19.84 2.89 -0.57
N LYS A 103 19.06 3.29 0.44
CA LYS A 103 18.00 4.32 0.30
C LYS A 103 18.52 5.75 0.31
N GLN A 104 19.57 6.02 1.09
CA GLN A 104 20.21 7.34 1.19
C GLN A 104 21.43 7.35 0.27
N ILE A 105 21.17 7.43 -1.03
CA ILE A 105 22.20 7.36 -2.08
C ILE A 105 23.15 8.56 -2.07
N ASP A 106 22.82 9.63 -1.35
CA ASP A 106 23.68 10.78 -1.10
C ASP A 106 24.74 10.54 -0.02
N LYS A 107 24.54 9.50 0.81
CA LYS A 107 25.46 9.18 1.92
C LYS A 107 26.16 7.86 1.78
N PHE A 108 25.54 6.90 1.11
CA PHE A 108 26.03 5.54 1.01
C PHE A 108 26.04 5.08 -0.44
N GLY A 109 27.10 4.37 -0.83
CA GLY A 109 27.19 3.68 -2.11
C GLY A 109 26.61 2.25 -2.04
N PRO A 110 26.38 1.62 -3.20
CA PRO A 110 26.08 0.19 -3.27
C PRO A 110 27.16 -0.65 -2.58
N THR A 111 26.77 -1.77 -1.97
CA THR A 111 27.70 -2.71 -1.32
C THR A 111 27.63 -4.07 -2.04
N ARG A 112 28.76 -4.57 -2.53
CA ARG A 112 28.87 -5.87 -3.21
C ARG A 112 28.87 -6.99 -2.18
N GLU A 113 27.97 -7.93 -2.35
CA GLU A 113 27.83 -9.10 -1.49
C GLU A 113 27.79 -10.37 -2.35
N VAL A 114 28.41 -11.43 -1.83
CA VAL A 114 28.35 -12.78 -2.38
C VAL A 114 27.60 -13.65 -1.38
N VAL A 115 26.63 -14.41 -1.89
CA VAL A 115 25.88 -15.40 -1.10
C VAL A 115 26.10 -16.79 -1.68
N ALA A 116 26.72 -17.67 -0.91
CA ALA A 116 26.86 -19.09 -1.27
C ALA A 116 25.82 -19.90 -0.51
N VAL A 117 25.00 -20.66 -1.25
CA VAL A 117 23.88 -21.43 -0.71
C VAL A 117 24.20 -22.92 -0.81
N PHE A 118 24.23 -23.60 0.32
CA PHE A 118 24.44 -25.03 0.47
C PHE A 118 23.14 -25.71 0.91
N ASP A 119 23.13 -27.04 1.06
CA ASP A 119 21.93 -27.80 1.43
C ASP A 119 21.34 -27.40 2.80
N ASP A 120 22.20 -27.15 3.79
CA ASP A 120 21.81 -26.85 5.17
C ASP A 120 22.11 -25.41 5.58
N CYS A 121 22.79 -24.60 4.76
CA CYS A 121 23.17 -23.25 5.15
C CYS A 121 23.29 -22.28 3.98
N ALA A 122 23.33 -20.99 4.30
CA ALA A 122 23.74 -19.94 3.38
C ALA A 122 24.78 -19.04 4.03
N VAL A 123 25.89 -18.82 3.32
CA VAL A 123 27.02 -17.98 3.72
C VAL A 123 26.90 -16.63 3.02
N PHE A 124 27.08 -15.55 3.77
CA PHE A 124 26.96 -14.17 3.31
C PHE A 124 28.31 -13.46 3.52
N ARG A 125 28.89 -12.97 2.42
CA ARG A 125 30.16 -12.22 2.41
C ARG A 125 29.95 -10.85 1.80
N ASN A 126 30.17 -9.81 2.60
CA ASN A 126 30.34 -8.45 2.10
C ASN A 126 31.76 -8.28 1.56
N VAL A 127 31.90 -8.26 0.23
CA VAL A 127 33.20 -8.14 -0.45
C VAL A 127 33.70 -6.70 -0.47
N SER A 128 32.78 -5.72 -0.40
CA SER A 128 33.16 -4.31 -0.29
C SER A 128 33.79 -3.90 1.04
N GLY A 129 33.88 -4.81 2.02
CA GLY A 129 34.48 -4.53 3.32
C GLY A 129 33.56 -3.73 4.25
N ALA A 130 34.09 -2.73 4.95
CA ALA A 130 33.32 -1.96 5.94
C ALA A 130 32.22 -1.12 5.26
N SER A 131 30.95 -1.43 5.56
CA SER A 131 29.79 -0.72 5.01
C SER A 131 28.77 -0.42 6.10
N ALA A 132 28.20 0.78 6.06
CA ALA A 132 27.12 1.16 6.97
C ALA A 132 25.79 0.46 6.64
N ILE A 133 25.69 -0.29 5.53
CA ILE A 133 24.46 -0.97 5.11
C ILE A 133 24.54 -2.49 5.13
N SER A 134 25.72 -3.08 5.37
CA SER A 134 25.91 -4.53 5.49
C SER A 134 27.01 -4.84 6.51
N PRO A 135 26.85 -5.88 7.35
CA PRO A 135 27.93 -6.34 8.21
C PRO A 135 29.20 -6.64 7.41
N SER A 136 30.37 -6.31 7.96
CA SER A 136 31.69 -6.61 7.36
C SER A 136 32.14 -8.03 7.65
N VAL A 137 31.66 -8.61 8.75
CA VAL A 137 31.91 -10.01 9.13
C VAL A 137 31.17 -10.95 8.20
N THR A 138 31.86 -12.01 7.78
CA THR A 138 31.26 -13.11 7.04
C THR A 138 30.47 -13.98 8.00
N TYR A 139 29.23 -14.27 7.67
CA TYR A 139 28.34 -15.04 8.54
C TYR A 139 27.58 -16.10 7.74
N ARG A 140 27.08 -17.12 8.43
CA ARG A 140 26.13 -18.06 7.85
C ARG A 140 24.91 -18.25 8.72
N LEU A 141 23.80 -18.54 8.06
CA LEU A 141 22.60 -19.11 8.68
C LEU A 141 22.59 -20.60 8.34
N ARG A 142 22.62 -21.46 9.35
CA ARG A 142 22.67 -22.92 9.20
C ARG A 142 21.50 -23.59 9.89
N LEU A 143 20.86 -24.55 9.24
CA LEU A 143 19.88 -25.44 9.85
C LEU A 143 20.63 -26.63 10.48
N SER A 144 20.58 -26.70 11.81
CA SER A 144 21.17 -27.81 12.57
C SER A 144 20.22 -29.02 12.65
N PRO A 145 20.74 -30.23 12.99
CA PRO A 145 19.92 -31.44 13.14
C PRO A 145 18.81 -31.35 14.21
N ASP A 146 18.93 -30.42 15.16
CA ASP A 146 17.90 -30.11 16.16
C ASP A 146 16.75 -29.22 15.63
N ASN A 147 16.70 -29.04 14.30
CA ASN A 147 15.79 -28.18 13.57
C ASN A 147 15.85 -26.70 13.96
N ARG A 148 16.97 -26.23 14.50
CA ARG A 148 17.17 -24.80 14.78
C ARG A 148 18.02 -24.13 13.70
N ILE A 149 17.73 -22.86 13.46
CA ILE A 149 18.57 -22.02 12.61
C ILE A 149 19.63 -21.40 13.51
N HIS A 150 20.89 -21.70 13.26
CA HIS A 150 22.05 -21.12 13.92
C HIS A 150 22.61 -19.96 13.09
N LEU A 151 22.90 -18.86 13.77
CA LEU A 151 23.72 -17.77 13.23
C LEU A 151 25.16 -18.00 13.68
N GLU A 152 26.06 -18.10 12.73
CA GLU A 152 27.47 -18.39 12.97
C GLU A 152 28.36 -17.40 12.21
N LEU A 153 29.46 -17.00 12.83
CA LEU A 153 30.43 -16.07 12.25
C LEU A 153 31.68 -16.80 11.77
N PHE A 154 32.23 -16.33 10.66
CA PHE A 154 33.47 -16.81 10.10
C PHE A 154 34.64 -15.95 10.58
N GLY A 155 35.61 -16.56 11.27
CA GLY A 155 36.77 -15.87 11.82
C GLY A 155 37.50 -16.71 12.89
N PRO A 156 38.62 -16.20 13.43
CA PRO A 156 39.29 -16.80 14.59
C PRO A 156 38.37 -16.77 15.82
N GLU A 157 38.66 -17.54 16.87
CA GLU A 157 37.81 -17.66 18.07
C GLU A 157 37.48 -16.30 18.74
N SER A 158 38.28 -15.26 18.48
CA SER A 158 38.14 -13.89 19.01
C SER A 158 37.33 -12.93 18.11
N VAL A 159 36.29 -13.38 17.42
CA VAL A 159 35.40 -12.45 16.69
C VAL A 159 34.70 -11.54 17.70
N ASP A 160 34.69 -10.23 17.42
CA ASP A 160 33.96 -9.27 18.24
C ASP A 160 32.45 -9.53 18.15
N VAL A 161 31.94 -10.29 19.11
CA VAL A 161 30.52 -10.64 19.22
C VAL A 161 29.65 -9.46 19.65
N ASP A 162 30.28 -8.35 20.08
CA ASP A 162 29.65 -7.10 20.49
C ASP A 162 29.67 -6.05 19.37
N ASP A 163 30.23 -6.39 18.19
CA ASP A 163 30.09 -5.56 16.99
C ASP A 163 28.61 -5.25 16.70
N SER A 164 28.34 -4.00 16.33
CA SER A 164 26.99 -3.53 16.07
C SER A 164 26.30 -4.28 14.92
N GLY A 165 27.06 -4.74 13.93
CA GLY A 165 26.57 -5.56 12.82
C GLY A 165 26.20 -6.97 13.28
N VAL A 166 27.03 -7.59 14.12
CA VAL A 166 26.75 -8.90 14.73
C VAL A 166 25.52 -8.86 15.63
N THR A 167 25.43 -7.85 16.50
CA THR A 167 24.27 -7.63 17.37
C THR A 167 23.01 -7.46 16.53
N TRP A 168 23.08 -6.69 15.45
CA TRP A 168 21.96 -6.51 14.53
C TRP A 168 21.53 -7.83 13.84
N LEU A 169 22.48 -8.67 13.40
CA LEU A 169 22.17 -9.99 12.84
C LEU A 169 21.44 -10.88 13.85
N ARG A 170 21.95 -10.94 15.09
CA ARG A 170 21.40 -11.75 16.19
C ARG A 170 20.00 -11.30 16.59
N GLU A 171 19.77 -10.00 16.71
CA GLU A 171 18.51 -9.46 17.23
C GLU A 171 17.42 -9.25 16.17
N HIS A 172 17.81 -9.00 14.91
CA HIS A 172 16.87 -8.61 13.86
C HIS A 172 16.76 -9.64 12.74
N VAL A 173 17.89 -10.18 12.24
CA VAL A 173 17.88 -11.10 11.11
C VAL A 173 17.44 -12.50 11.54
N LEU A 174 18.16 -13.10 12.49
CA LEU A 174 17.89 -14.47 12.93
C LEU A 174 16.42 -14.67 13.38
N PRO A 175 15.84 -13.81 14.25
CA PRO A 175 14.46 -13.99 14.69
C PRO A 175 13.44 -13.80 13.57
N LYS A 176 13.75 -12.96 12.56
CA LYS A 176 12.86 -12.73 11.43
C LYS A 176 12.89 -13.91 10.45
N VAL A 177 14.08 -14.42 10.12
CA VAL A 177 14.23 -15.59 9.25
C VAL A 177 13.55 -16.81 9.89
N ALA A 178 13.75 -17.03 11.19
CA ALA A 178 13.07 -18.09 11.92
C ALA A 178 11.54 -17.95 11.89
N ARG A 179 11.03 -16.72 12.00
CA ARG A 179 9.59 -16.44 11.90
C ARG A 179 9.03 -16.75 10.51
N TRP A 180 9.77 -16.45 9.44
CA TRP A 180 9.37 -16.83 8.08
C TRP A 180 9.41 -18.35 7.88
N ALA A 181 10.40 -19.03 8.43
CA ALA A 181 10.49 -20.49 8.40
C ALA A 181 9.40 -21.17 9.26
N SER A 182 8.78 -20.44 10.19
CA SER A 182 7.69 -20.96 11.02
C SER A 182 6.31 -20.52 10.53
N SER A 183 6.22 -19.70 9.48
CA SER A 183 4.93 -19.22 8.98
C SER A 183 4.31 -20.21 7.99
N GLU A 184 3.01 -20.46 8.15
CA GLU A 184 2.27 -21.25 7.16
C GLU A 184 2.25 -20.55 5.80
N PRO A 185 2.35 -21.31 4.69
CA PRO A 185 2.16 -20.75 3.36
C PRO A 185 0.81 -20.04 3.26
N ILE A 186 0.79 -18.87 2.63
CA ILE A 186 -0.47 -18.18 2.34
C ILE A 186 -1.31 -19.11 1.45
N ASN A 187 -2.56 -19.34 1.83
CA ASN A 187 -3.51 -20.17 1.07
C ASN A 187 -3.48 -19.79 -0.43
N SER A 188 -3.34 -20.78 -1.30
CA SER A 188 -2.96 -20.66 -2.74
C SER A 188 -3.91 -19.81 -3.60
N LYS A 189 -5.02 -19.34 -3.04
CA LYS A 189 -6.05 -18.54 -3.72
C LYS A 189 -5.77 -17.03 -3.72
N GLN A 190 -4.68 -16.56 -3.09
CA GLN A 190 -4.29 -15.15 -3.11
C GLN A 190 -3.42 -14.82 -4.32
N VAL A 191 -3.77 -13.75 -5.04
CA VAL A 191 -2.91 -13.21 -6.11
C VAL A 191 -1.61 -12.68 -5.50
N LEU A 192 -0.49 -13.34 -5.80
CA LEU A 192 0.83 -12.90 -5.37
C LEU A 192 1.37 -11.89 -6.39
N VAL A 193 1.46 -10.63 -5.98
CA VAL A 193 2.04 -9.56 -6.81
C VAL A 193 3.41 -9.16 -6.23
N PRO A 194 4.51 -9.42 -6.96
CA PRO A 194 5.85 -8.95 -6.59
C PRO A 194 5.92 -7.43 -6.49
N SER A 195 6.94 -6.89 -5.83
CA SER A 195 7.07 -5.44 -5.60
C SER A 195 8.15 -4.83 -6.46
N LEU A 196 7.78 -3.81 -7.24
CA LEU A 196 8.63 -3.12 -8.22
C LEU A 196 9.25 -4.11 -9.20
N ASN A 197 8.42 -4.98 -9.76
CA ASN A 197 8.83 -6.02 -10.69
C ASN A 197 8.85 -5.54 -12.15
N GLN A 198 8.09 -4.49 -12.47
CA GLN A 198 8.06 -3.91 -13.81
C GLN A 198 9.09 -2.78 -13.98
N VAL A 199 9.74 -2.36 -12.90
CA VAL A 199 10.70 -1.26 -12.92
C VAL A 199 12.07 -1.67 -12.38
N CYS A 200 13.13 -1.12 -12.96
CA CYS A 200 14.47 -1.25 -12.41
C CYS A 200 14.55 -0.58 -11.03
N ILE A 201 14.73 -1.36 -9.97
CA ILE A 201 14.73 -0.86 -8.58
C ILE A 201 15.79 0.22 -8.38
N GLU A 202 16.99 0.07 -8.94
CA GLU A 202 18.08 1.06 -8.84
C GLU A 202 17.66 2.42 -9.42
N ARG A 203 17.13 2.43 -10.66
CA ARG A 203 16.65 3.64 -11.33
C ARG A 203 15.47 4.26 -10.58
N TYR A 204 14.48 3.44 -10.19
CA TYR A 204 13.35 3.89 -9.38
C TYR A 204 13.80 4.61 -8.11
N ASN A 205 14.78 4.05 -7.39
CA ASN A 205 15.27 4.66 -6.15
C ASN A 205 16.00 5.97 -6.42
N ALA A 206 16.76 6.07 -7.51
CA ALA A 206 17.45 7.29 -7.91
C ALA A 206 16.44 8.41 -8.23
N ILE A 207 15.43 8.12 -9.06
CA ILE A 207 14.36 9.06 -9.40
C ILE A 207 13.59 9.47 -8.15
N TYR A 208 13.18 8.51 -7.33
CA TYR A 208 12.47 8.79 -6.08
C TYR A 208 13.27 9.68 -5.14
N PHE A 209 14.56 9.42 -4.97
CA PHE A 209 15.44 10.25 -4.16
C PHE A 209 15.50 11.69 -4.71
N ASN A 210 15.68 11.84 -6.02
CA ASN A 210 15.78 13.14 -6.68
C ASN A 210 14.47 13.94 -6.59
N LEU A 211 13.32 13.31 -6.88
CA LEU A 211 12.02 13.95 -6.74
C LEU A 211 11.72 14.33 -5.28
N LYS A 212 12.04 13.45 -4.33
CA LYS A 212 11.89 13.74 -2.91
C LYS A 212 12.74 14.93 -2.47
N LYS A 213 13.98 15.03 -2.96
CA LYS A 213 14.90 16.13 -2.67
C LYS A 213 14.43 17.44 -3.30
N LYS A 214 13.98 17.39 -4.56
CA LYS A 214 13.55 18.55 -5.38
C LYS A 214 12.21 19.11 -4.89
N HIS A 215 11.22 18.25 -4.65
CA HIS A 215 9.83 18.67 -4.44
C HIS A 215 9.31 18.43 -3.01
N GLY A 216 9.74 17.35 -2.36
CA GLY A 216 9.06 16.79 -1.18
C GLY A 216 8.88 17.76 0.00
N LYS A 217 9.97 18.38 0.47
CA LYS A 217 9.90 19.31 1.63
C LYS A 217 9.06 20.55 1.33
N HIS A 218 9.21 21.10 0.14
CA HIS A 218 8.48 22.30 -0.28
C HIS A 218 6.98 22.02 -0.37
N LEU A 219 6.58 20.96 -1.10
CA LEU A 219 5.17 20.58 -1.26
C LEU A 219 4.48 20.27 0.07
N CYS A 220 5.18 19.62 1.01
CA CYS A 220 4.62 19.37 2.34
C CYS A 220 4.36 20.67 3.11
N LYS A 221 5.19 21.70 2.92
CA LYS A 221 5.08 22.98 3.61
C LYS A 221 3.91 23.83 3.08
N ILE A 222 3.66 23.78 1.77
CA ILE A 222 2.63 24.58 1.11
C ILE A 222 1.29 23.87 0.96
N TRP A 223 1.13 22.68 1.55
CA TRP A 223 -0.05 21.83 1.36
C TRP A 223 -1.33 22.48 1.92
N PRO A 224 -2.30 22.87 1.07
CA PRO A 224 -3.49 23.59 1.52
C PRO A 224 -4.67 22.65 1.83
N GLU A 225 -4.53 21.36 1.56
CA GLU A 225 -5.59 20.38 1.74
C GLU A 225 -5.64 19.88 3.19
N THR A 226 -6.80 19.34 3.60
CA THR A 226 -7.01 18.83 4.97
C THR A 226 -6.35 17.48 5.22
N THR A 227 -5.81 16.85 4.18
CA THR A 227 -5.14 15.56 4.23
C THR A 227 -3.71 15.69 4.75
N ASP A 228 -3.14 14.58 5.25
CA ASP A 228 -1.76 14.55 5.74
C ASP A 228 -0.74 14.70 4.59
N PRO A 229 -0.01 15.84 4.49
CA PRO A 229 0.95 16.05 3.42
C PRO A 229 2.04 14.98 3.37
N LEU A 230 2.49 14.47 4.52
CA LEU A 230 3.55 13.46 4.57
C LEU A 230 3.09 12.13 3.96
N LYS A 231 1.78 11.86 3.96
CA LYS A 231 1.26 10.68 3.29
C LYS A 231 1.11 10.93 1.80
N PHE A 232 0.39 11.97 1.40
CA PHE A 232 0.00 12.18 0.00
C PHE A 232 1.15 12.65 -0.88
N VAL A 233 2.01 13.55 -0.40
CA VAL A 233 3.14 14.06 -1.19
C VAL A 233 4.13 12.94 -1.52
N TYR A 234 4.50 12.10 -0.55
CA TYR A 234 5.45 11.01 -0.80
C TYR A 234 4.81 9.81 -1.52
N GLU A 235 3.49 9.65 -1.45
CA GLU A 235 2.74 8.70 -2.27
C GLU A 235 2.82 9.07 -3.75
N ASP A 236 2.46 10.30 -4.12
CA ASP A 236 2.50 10.75 -5.51
C ASP A 236 3.94 10.87 -6.04
N ILE A 237 4.92 11.26 -5.22
CA ILE A 237 6.34 11.19 -5.60
C ILE A 237 6.75 9.75 -5.94
N SER A 238 6.29 8.76 -5.19
CA SER A 238 6.59 7.35 -5.49
C SER A 238 5.90 6.87 -6.77
N ILE A 239 4.66 7.28 -7.02
CA ILE A 239 3.91 6.94 -8.24
C ILE A 239 4.58 7.60 -9.46
N ALA A 240 4.91 8.89 -9.37
CA ALA A 240 5.66 9.60 -10.41
C ALA A 240 7.00 8.90 -10.68
N SER A 241 7.74 8.53 -9.63
CA SER A 241 9.02 7.80 -9.80
C SER A 241 8.83 6.50 -10.56
N TYR A 242 7.75 5.76 -10.28
CA TYR A 242 7.44 4.52 -10.96
C TYR A 242 7.14 4.73 -12.45
N LEU A 243 6.28 5.68 -12.78
CA LEU A 243 5.93 6.03 -14.17
C LEU A 243 7.15 6.52 -14.96
N LEU A 244 7.95 7.42 -14.38
CA LEU A 244 9.18 7.91 -14.99
C LEU A 244 10.18 6.78 -15.25
N THR A 245 10.31 5.84 -14.30
CA THR A 245 11.20 4.67 -14.50
C THR A 245 10.70 3.78 -15.65
N LEU A 246 9.39 3.54 -15.74
CA LEU A 246 8.80 2.81 -16.85
C LEU A 246 9.07 3.49 -18.20
N TRP A 247 8.89 4.81 -18.26
CA TRP A 247 9.07 5.58 -19.48
C TRP A 247 10.53 5.67 -19.93
N GLU A 248 11.47 5.77 -18.98
CA GLU A 248 12.90 5.65 -19.29
C GLU A 248 13.25 4.26 -19.85
N GLN A 249 12.66 3.19 -19.30
CA GLN A 249 12.86 1.84 -19.84
C GLN A 249 12.26 1.67 -21.24
N ASP A 250 11.05 2.20 -21.47
CA ASP A 250 10.43 2.18 -22.80
C ASP A 250 11.29 2.93 -23.83
N LYS A 251 11.94 4.03 -23.43
CA LYS A 251 12.90 4.77 -24.25
C LYS A 251 14.14 3.93 -24.59
N ASP A 252 14.70 3.23 -23.60
CA ASP A 252 15.83 2.32 -23.81
C ASP A 252 15.46 1.15 -24.75
N GLU A 253 14.19 0.73 -24.74
CA GLU A 253 13.61 -0.30 -25.63
C GLU A 253 13.28 0.22 -27.04
N GLY A 254 13.59 1.49 -27.34
CA GLY A 254 13.49 2.07 -28.68
C GLY A 254 12.23 2.89 -28.95
N ALA A 255 11.48 3.33 -27.93
CA ALA A 255 10.38 4.27 -28.12
C ALA A 255 10.89 5.59 -28.76
N SER A 256 10.30 5.96 -29.90
CA SER A 256 10.74 7.10 -30.72
C SER A 256 10.34 8.46 -30.17
N GLU A 257 9.24 8.53 -29.42
CA GLU A 257 8.69 9.77 -28.88
C GLU A 257 8.52 9.71 -27.36
N PRO A 258 8.70 10.84 -26.66
CA PRO A 258 8.41 10.90 -25.23
C PRO A 258 6.92 10.69 -24.97
N PRO A 259 6.53 10.00 -23.88
CA PRO A 259 5.13 9.76 -23.58
C PRO A 259 4.40 11.06 -23.27
N THR A 260 3.17 11.14 -23.77
CA THR A 260 2.19 12.16 -23.41
C THR A 260 1.11 11.52 -22.55
N PHE A 261 0.59 12.22 -21.54
CA PHE A 261 -0.30 11.58 -20.57
C PHE A 261 -1.58 12.37 -20.27
N VAL A 262 -2.63 11.64 -19.90
CA VAL A 262 -3.83 12.16 -19.25
C VAL A 262 -4.05 11.42 -17.93
N ASP A 263 -4.21 12.16 -16.83
CA ASP A 263 -4.61 11.62 -15.52
C ASP A 263 -6.10 11.89 -15.29
N VAL A 264 -6.89 10.82 -15.30
CA VAL A 264 -8.35 10.87 -15.25
C VAL A 264 -8.84 10.70 -13.82
N GLY A 265 -9.60 11.67 -13.32
CA GLY A 265 -9.93 11.78 -11.90
C GLY A 265 -8.71 12.18 -11.08
N CYS A 266 -7.96 13.18 -11.54
CA CYS A 266 -6.64 13.54 -10.98
C CYS A 266 -6.71 14.16 -9.57
N GLY A 267 -7.90 14.50 -9.08
CA GLY A 267 -8.14 15.00 -7.73
C GLY A 267 -7.29 16.22 -7.39
N ASN A 268 -6.29 16.03 -6.52
CA ASN A 268 -5.42 17.13 -6.11
C ASN A 268 -4.47 17.59 -7.22
N GLY A 269 -4.28 16.83 -8.31
CA GLY A 269 -3.44 17.22 -9.45
C GLY A 269 -1.92 17.14 -9.20
N LEU A 270 -1.47 16.63 -8.04
CA LEU A 270 -0.05 16.59 -7.69
C LEU A 270 0.76 15.67 -8.60
N LEU A 271 0.22 14.51 -8.98
CA LEU A 271 0.89 13.61 -9.92
C LEU A 271 1.15 14.30 -11.26
N VAL A 272 0.16 15.02 -11.78
CA VAL A 272 0.25 15.81 -13.03
C VAL A 272 1.32 16.89 -12.90
N TYR A 273 1.32 17.64 -11.79
CA TYR A 273 2.36 18.63 -11.49
C TYR A 273 3.77 18.01 -11.52
N LEU A 274 3.96 16.87 -10.86
CA LEU A 274 5.27 16.21 -10.79
C LEU A 274 5.74 15.77 -12.18
N LEU A 275 4.90 15.11 -12.96
CA LEU A 275 5.25 14.63 -14.31
C LEU A 275 5.54 15.81 -15.25
N ALA A 276 4.73 16.88 -15.20
CA ALA A 276 4.95 18.10 -15.98
C ALA A 276 6.23 18.84 -15.57
N ALA A 277 6.55 18.88 -14.28
CA ALA A 277 7.79 19.48 -13.76
C ALA A 277 9.05 18.70 -14.18
N GLU A 278 8.92 17.40 -14.48
CA GLU A 278 9.98 16.58 -15.08
C GLU A 278 9.97 16.61 -16.62
N GLY A 279 9.14 17.45 -17.24
CA GLY A 279 9.19 17.74 -18.68
C GLY A 279 8.24 16.93 -19.55
N TYR A 280 7.34 16.12 -18.96
CA TYR A 280 6.38 15.32 -19.72
C TYR A 280 5.12 16.14 -20.00
N LYS A 281 4.65 16.11 -21.26
CA LYS A 281 3.45 16.82 -21.68
C LYS A 281 2.21 16.01 -21.28
N GLY A 282 1.31 16.63 -20.52
CA GLY A 282 0.08 15.97 -20.15
C GLY A 282 -0.91 16.89 -19.45
N VAL A 283 -2.06 16.32 -19.12
CA VAL A 283 -3.18 17.02 -18.48
C VAL A 283 -3.75 16.18 -17.35
N GLY A 284 -4.26 16.83 -16.31
CA GLY A 284 -5.15 16.21 -15.34
C GLY A 284 -6.58 16.66 -15.56
N ILE A 285 -7.52 15.72 -15.49
CA ILE A 285 -8.94 16.01 -15.62
C ILE A 285 -9.63 15.54 -14.36
N ASP A 286 -10.36 16.44 -13.69
CA ASP A 286 -11.23 16.08 -12.58
C ASP A 286 -12.54 16.85 -12.69
N VAL A 287 -13.62 16.28 -12.15
CA VAL A 287 -14.92 16.97 -12.06
C VAL A 287 -14.87 18.18 -11.13
N ARG A 288 -13.85 18.30 -10.27
CA ARG A 288 -13.74 19.34 -9.25
C ARG A 288 -12.33 19.88 -9.13
N LYS A 289 -12.20 21.20 -9.20
CA LYS A 289 -10.95 21.88 -8.87
C LYS A 289 -10.65 21.78 -7.37
N ARG A 290 -9.40 21.45 -7.02
CA ARG A 290 -8.91 21.44 -5.63
C ARG A 290 -8.12 22.72 -5.33
N LYS A 291 -8.00 23.09 -4.04
CA LYS A 291 -7.36 24.34 -3.61
C LYS A 291 -5.89 24.40 -4.01
N ILE A 292 -5.22 23.24 -3.98
CA ILE A 292 -3.82 23.14 -4.36
C ILE A 292 -3.55 23.43 -5.84
N TRP A 293 -4.57 23.37 -6.72
CA TRP A 293 -4.39 23.65 -8.15
C TRP A 293 -3.86 25.07 -8.40
N ASP A 294 -4.31 26.05 -7.60
CA ASP A 294 -3.88 27.45 -7.69
C ASP A 294 -2.42 27.67 -7.32
N LEU A 295 -1.78 26.68 -6.68
CA LEU A 295 -0.37 26.73 -6.29
C LEU A 295 0.57 26.14 -7.34
N TYR A 296 0.02 25.49 -8.37
CA TYR A 296 0.82 24.90 -9.44
C TYR A 296 1.18 25.93 -10.50
N GLY A 297 2.40 25.83 -11.02
CA GLY A 297 2.92 26.74 -12.03
C GLY A 297 2.34 26.47 -13.44
N PRO A 298 2.58 27.38 -14.40
CA PRO A 298 1.96 27.36 -15.74
C PRO A 298 2.32 26.14 -16.59
N LYS A 299 3.30 25.33 -16.17
CA LYS A 299 3.62 24.04 -16.81
C LYS A 299 2.58 22.96 -16.53
N THR A 300 1.74 23.13 -15.51
CA THR A 300 0.75 22.13 -15.07
C THR A 300 -0.60 22.46 -15.68
N THR A 301 -1.13 21.56 -16.50
CA THR A 301 -2.46 21.73 -17.11
C THR A 301 -3.47 20.87 -16.36
N LEU A 302 -4.46 21.51 -15.73
CA LEU A 302 -5.54 20.85 -14.99
C LEU A 302 -6.88 21.39 -15.46
N LEU A 303 -7.80 20.49 -15.77
CA LEU A 303 -9.11 20.81 -16.34
C LEU A 303 -10.21 20.35 -15.39
N GLU A 304 -11.05 21.30 -14.98
CA GLU A 304 -12.26 21.03 -14.20
C GLU A 304 -13.41 20.68 -15.17
N GLN A 305 -13.55 19.40 -15.48
CA GLN A 305 -14.57 18.90 -16.41
C GLN A 305 -14.93 17.45 -16.12
N ALA A 306 -16.17 17.07 -16.46
CA ALA A 306 -16.60 15.69 -16.41
C ALA A 306 -16.00 14.88 -17.56
N ILE A 307 -15.58 13.66 -17.27
CA ILE A 307 -15.22 12.67 -18.29
C ILE A 307 -16.45 11.82 -18.58
N THR A 308 -16.82 11.74 -19.86
CA THR A 308 -17.90 10.86 -20.34
C THR A 308 -17.35 9.75 -21.22
N PRO A 309 -18.08 8.62 -21.40
CA PRO A 309 -17.67 7.49 -22.23
C PRO A 309 -17.35 7.84 -23.70
N GLU A 310 -17.86 8.97 -24.18
CA GLU A 310 -17.73 9.44 -25.56
C GLU A 310 -16.42 10.20 -25.80
N VAL A 311 -15.74 10.66 -24.72
CA VAL A 311 -14.48 11.40 -24.81
C VAL A 311 -13.43 10.60 -25.59
N ARG A 312 -12.74 11.28 -26.52
CA ARG A 312 -11.60 10.75 -27.26
C ARG A 312 -10.44 11.73 -27.12
N LEU A 313 -9.32 11.25 -26.62
CA LEU A 313 -8.11 12.06 -26.47
C LEU A 313 -6.93 11.39 -27.21
N PRO A 314 -6.92 11.44 -28.56
CA PRO A 314 -5.90 10.80 -29.38
C PRO A 314 -4.50 11.41 -29.23
N GLU A 315 -4.35 12.55 -28.55
CA GLU A 315 -3.08 13.22 -28.31
C GLU A 315 -2.27 12.63 -27.14
N TYR A 316 -2.88 11.79 -26.30
CA TYR A 316 -2.23 11.20 -25.11
C TYR A 316 -1.97 9.71 -25.30
N SER A 317 -0.70 9.31 -25.23
CA SER A 317 -0.28 7.91 -25.33
C SER A 317 -0.47 7.13 -24.02
N TRP A 318 -0.51 7.82 -22.87
CA TRP A 318 -0.71 7.22 -21.55
C TRP A 318 -1.97 7.71 -20.87
N TRP A 319 -2.77 6.76 -20.39
CA TRP A 319 -3.96 6.99 -19.58
C TRP A 319 -3.69 6.55 -18.15
N ILE A 320 -3.74 7.49 -17.23
CA ILE A 320 -3.41 7.28 -15.82
C ILE A 320 -4.71 7.34 -15.01
N GLY A 321 -4.87 6.36 -14.14
CA GLY A 321 -5.91 6.32 -13.12
C GLY A 321 -5.33 6.14 -11.74
N ASN A 322 -4.89 7.23 -11.11
CA ASN A 322 -4.39 7.22 -9.74
C ASN A 322 -5.55 7.34 -8.74
N HIS A 323 -6.00 6.22 -8.17
CA HIS A 323 -7.08 6.24 -7.18
C HIS A 323 -8.40 6.85 -7.68
N SER A 324 -8.70 6.67 -8.97
CA SER A 324 -9.79 7.34 -9.70
C SER A 324 -11.22 6.83 -9.41
N ASP A 325 -11.45 6.16 -8.26
CA ASP A 325 -12.76 5.69 -7.80
C ASP A 325 -13.62 5.05 -8.92
N GLU A 326 -14.80 5.62 -9.21
CA GLU A 326 -15.79 5.13 -10.19
C GLU A 326 -15.25 5.13 -11.62
N LEU A 327 -14.25 5.96 -11.94
CA LEU A 327 -13.66 6.06 -13.27
C LEU A 327 -12.67 4.93 -13.56
N THR A 328 -12.20 4.20 -12.54
CA THR A 328 -11.21 3.11 -12.69
C THR A 328 -11.51 2.14 -13.85
N PRO A 329 -12.73 1.55 -14.00
CA PRO A 329 -13.05 0.66 -15.12
C PRO A 329 -13.23 1.40 -16.47
N TRP A 330 -13.54 2.70 -16.45
CA TRP A 330 -13.76 3.50 -17.65
C TRP A 330 -12.46 3.94 -18.32
N ILE A 331 -11.40 4.17 -17.55
CA ILE A 331 -10.09 4.61 -18.07
C ILE A 331 -9.53 3.67 -19.15
N PRO A 332 -9.42 2.34 -18.96
CA PRO A 332 -8.93 1.47 -20.03
C PRO A 332 -9.88 1.43 -21.24
N TYR A 333 -11.19 1.58 -21.03
CA TYR A 333 -12.14 1.71 -22.14
C TYR A 333 -11.85 2.95 -22.99
N LEU A 334 -11.78 4.12 -22.36
CA LEU A 334 -11.51 5.40 -23.03
C LEU A 334 -10.16 5.38 -23.76
N ALA A 335 -9.14 4.79 -23.14
CA ALA A 335 -7.82 4.59 -23.74
C ALA A 335 -7.91 3.78 -25.03
N SER A 336 -8.56 2.60 -24.99
CA SER A 336 -8.70 1.69 -26.13
C SER A 336 -9.46 2.32 -27.32
N ARG A 337 -10.34 3.29 -27.04
CA ARG A 337 -11.11 4.02 -28.04
C ARG A 337 -10.39 5.26 -28.57
N SER A 338 -9.40 5.78 -27.84
CA SER A 338 -8.71 7.01 -28.20
C SER A 338 -7.50 6.76 -29.10
N ARG A 339 -6.73 5.70 -28.85
CA ARG A 339 -5.60 5.31 -29.70
C ARG A 339 -5.36 3.79 -29.70
N PRO A 340 -4.92 3.19 -30.81
CA PRO A 340 -4.54 1.77 -30.86
C PRO A 340 -3.30 1.42 -30.02
N ASP A 341 -2.36 2.37 -29.90
CA ASP A 341 -1.10 2.21 -29.16
C ASP A 341 -1.18 2.76 -27.72
N ALA A 342 -2.38 3.09 -27.24
CA ALA A 342 -2.59 3.62 -25.90
C ALA A 342 -2.05 2.67 -24.82
N ARG A 343 -1.47 3.23 -23.77
CA ARG A 343 -1.02 2.51 -22.57
C ARG A 343 -1.81 2.99 -21.37
N VAL A 344 -2.02 2.11 -20.40
CA VAL A 344 -2.83 2.43 -19.21
C VAL A 344 -2.06 2.10 -17.94
N PHE A 345 -2.07 3.03 -16.99
CA PHE A 345 -1.66 2.78 -15.61
C PHE A 345 -2.88 2.94 -14.71
N LEU A 346 -3.26 1.90 -13.97
CA LEU A 346 -4.35 1.96 -12.99
C LEU A 346 -3.81 1.66 -11.59
N LEU A 347 -4.12 2.51 -10.61
CA LEU A 347 -3.90 2.27 -9.20
C LEU A 347 -5.24 2.25 -8.44
N PRO A 348 -5.97 1.11 -8.48
CA PRO A 348 -7.31 1.01 -7.90
C PRO A 348 -7.30 1.10 -6.37
N CYS A 349 -8.21 1.90 -5.80
CA CYS A 349 -8.48 1.98 -4.35
C CYS A 349 -9.88 1.45 -3.97
N CYS A 350 -10.91 1.95 -4.66
CA CYS A 350 -12.32 1.69 -4.40
C CYS A 350 -12.89 0.73 -5.46
N PRO A 351 -13.61 -0.34 -5.04
CA PRO A 351 -14.11 -1.35 -5.97
C PRO A 351 -15.40 -0.87 -6.67
N PHE A 352 -15.27 -0.40 -7.91
CA PHE A 352 -16.37 0.02 -8.78
C PHE A 352 -16.36 -0.74 -10.12
N GLY A 353 -17.52 -1.16 -10.59
CA GLY A 353 -17.75 -1.53 -11.98
C GLY A 353 -18.35 -0.37 -12.76
N PHE A 354 -18.72 -0.61 -14.03
CA PHE A 354 -19.35 0.40 -14.89
C PHE A 354 -20.66 0.96 -14.32
N HIS A 355 -21.42 0.13 -13.62
CA HIS A 355 -22.78 0.43 -13.15
C HIS A 355 -22.86 0.66 -11.63
N GLY A 356 -21.74 1.03 -10.99
CA GLY A 356 -21.69 1.31 -9.55
C GLY A 356 -20.74 0.38 -8.79
N LYS A 357 -21.01 0.12 -7.51
CA LYS A 357 -20.07 -0.62 -6.64
C LYS A 357 -19.88 -2.06 -7.14
N TYR A 358 -18.63 -2.48 -7.26
CA TYR A 358 -18.29 -3.85 -7.66
C TYR A 358 -18.72 -4.85 -6.59
N GLN A 359 -19.47 -5.86 -7.05
CA GLN A 359 -19.86 -7.00 -6.23
C GLN A 359 -18.83 -8.12 -6.38
N ARG A 360 -18.36 -8.62 -5.24
CA ARG A 360 -17.33 -9.65 -5.16
C ARG A 360 -17.82 -10.95 -5.80
N GLN A 361 -17.10 -11.43 -6.81
CA GLN A 361 -17.44 -12.66 -7.52
C GLN A 361 -16.74 -13.90 -6.96
N HIS A 362 -15.62 -13.72 -6.24
CA HIS A 362 -14.82 -14.84 -5.71
C HIS A 362 -14.85 -14.90 -4.17
N GLY A 363 -15.65 -15.82 -3.61
CA GLY A 363 -15.87 -15.99 -2.17
C GLY A 363 -14.63 -16.36 -1.33
N ASN A 364 -13.53 -16.77 -1.97
CA ASN A 364 -12.31 -17.23 -1.29
C ASN A 364 -11.16 -16.20 -1.21
N MET A 365 -11.32 -14.99 -1.75
CA MET A 365 -10.26 -13.95 -1.77
C MET A 365 -10.78 -12.59 -1.31
N SER A 366 -9.94 -11.70 -0.76
CA SER A 366 -10.42 -10.38 -0.30
C SER A 366 -11.16 -9.60 -1.41
N GLN A 367 -12.07 -8.68 -1.04
CA GLN A 367 -12.78 -7.83 -2.03
C GLN A 367 -11.81 -7.12 -2.97
N TYR A 368 -10.66 -6.68 -2.46
CA TYR A 368 -9.63 -6.03 -3.27
C TYR A 368 -8.95 -6.98 -4.26
N GLN A 369 -8.63 -8.21 -3.87
CA GLN A 369 -8.08 -9.20 -4.79
C GLN A 369 -9.07 -9.60 -5.88
N SER A 370 -10.33 -9.82 -5.51
CA SER A 370 -11.41 -10.08 -6.46
C SER A 370 -11.56 -8.93 -7.46
N TYR A 371 -11.41 -7.70 -6.99
CA TYR A 371 -11.50 -6.50 -7.83
C TYR A 371 -10.29 -6.36 -8.78
N LEU A 372 -9.08 -6.69 -8.32
CA LEU A 372 -7.89 -6.68 -9.18
C LEU A 372 -8.01 -7.69 -10.33
N LEU A 373 -8.58 -8.88 -10.08
CA LEU A 373 -8.85 -9.86 -11.13
C LEU A 373 -9.90 -9.36 -12.13
N PHE A 374 -10.99 -8.77 -11.63
CA PHE A 374 -11.99 -8.13 -12.50
C PHE A 374 -11.37 -7.08 -13.42
N LEU A 375 -10.54 -6.18 -12.89
CA LEU A 375 -9.88 -5.15 -13.71
C LEU A 375 -8.88 -5.75 -14.69
N GLN A 376 -8.16 -6.81 -14.29
CA GLN A 376 -7.24 -7.52 -15.18
C GLN A 376 -7.99 -8.15 -16.36
N ASP A 377 -9.10 -8.83 -16.10
CA ASP A 377 -9.94 -9.45 -17.14
C ASP A 377 -10.59 -8.40 -18.04
N LEU A 378 -11.05 -7.28 -17.46
CA LEU A 378 -11.55 -6.13 -18.21
C LEU A 378 -10.50 -5.60 -19.19
N CYS A 379 -9.30 -5.28 -18.71
CA CYS A 379 -8.23 -4.76 -19.56
C CYS A 379 -7.82 -5.77 -20.66
N ARG A 380 -7.79 -7.07 -20.36
CA ARG A 380 -7.54 -8.12 -21.37
C ARG A 380 -8.64 -8.19 -22.42
N GLY A 381 -9.91 -8.08 -22.00
CA GLY A 381 -11.06 -8.00 -22.92
C GLY A 381 -10.97 -6.79 -23.86
N LEU A 382 -10.31 -5.72 -23.42
CA LEU A 382 -10.00 -4.53 -24.21
C LEU A 382 -8.68 -4.63 -25.00
N ARG A 383 -8.18 -5.85 -25.23
CA ARG A 383 -6.98 -6.16 -26.01
C ARG A 383 -5.68 -5.57 -25.44
N PHE A 384 -5.63 -5.27 -24.13
CA PHE A 384 -4.37 -4.94 -23.47
C PHE A 384 -3.65 -6.18 -22.95
N SER A 385 -2.33 -6.19 -23.08
CA SER A 385 -1.45 -7.01 -22.24
C SER A 385 -1.33 -6.37 -20.86
N VAL A 386 -1.63 -7.13 -19.79
CA VAL A 386 -1.77 -6.59 -18.43
C VAL A 386 -0.73 -7.17 -17.50
N GLN A 387 0.06 -6.30 -16.89
CA GLN A 387 1.03 -6.65 -15.86
C GLN A 387 0.63 -6.03 -14.52
N LEU A 388 0.62 -6.84 -13.46
CA LEU A 388 0.41 -6.37 -12.09
C LEU A 388 1.76 -6.07 -11.44
N ASP A 389 1.83 -4.97 -10.68
CA ASP A 389 2.98 -4.67 -9.83
C ASP A 389 2.55 -4.10 -8.49
N ARG A 390 3.40 -4.26 -7.47
CA ARG A 390 3.18 -3.73 -6.12
C ARG A 390 4.12 -2.55 -5.84
N LEU A 391 3.54 -1.36 -5.80
CA LEU A 391 4.23 -0.11 -5.51
C LEU A 391 4.70 -0.01 -4.06
N ARG A 392 5.72 0.83 -3.83
CA ARG A 392 6.27 1.15 -2.51
C ARG A 392 5.76 2.48 -1.97
N ILE A 393 4.45 2.56 -1.84
CA ILE A 393 3.72 3.74 -1.33
C ILE A 393 3.19 3.54 0.10
N PRO A 394 2.90 4.62 0.86
CA PRO A 394 2.27 4.57 2.17
C PRO A 394 0.75 4.27 2.11
N SER A 395 0.33 3.34 1.25
CA SER A 395 -1.06 2.89 1.06
C SER A 395 -1.21 1.37 1.20
N THR A 396 -2.39 0.93 1.63
CA THR A 396 -2.79 -0.47 1.60
C THR A 396 -3.25 -0.91 0.20
N LYS A 397 -3.67 0.05 -0.63
CA LYS A 397 -4.12 -0.11 -2.02
C LYS A 397 -2.97 0.28 -2.94
N ARG A 398 -2.04 -0.66 -3.12
CA ARG A 398 -0.72 -0.41 -3.73
C ARG A 398 -0.37 -1.35 -4.86
N ILE A 399 -1.35 -2.08 -5.38
CA ILE A 399 -1.18 -2.91 -6.56
C ILE A 399 -1.69 -2.10 -7.74
N CYS A 400 -0.83 -1.87 -8.74
CA CYS A 400 -1.19 -1.23 -9.99
C CYS A 400 -1.31 -2.25 -11.12
N LEU A 401 -2.04 -1.86 -12.16
CA LEU A 401 -2.08 -2.52 -13.46
C LEU A 401 -1.33 -1.63 -14.45
N VAL A 402 -0.33 -2.18 -15.14
CA VAL A 402 0.32 -1.57 -16.30
C VAL A 402 -0.17 -2.32 -17.53
N CYS A 403 -0.85 -1.61 -18.43
CA CYS A 403 -1.48 -2.16 -19.60
C CYS A 403 -0.76 -1.62 -20.85
N LYS A 404 -0.22 -2.52 -21.67
CA LYS A 404 0.36 -2.22 -22.99
C LYS A 404 -0.59 -2.74 -24.08
N PRO A 405 -0.59 -2.16 -25.29
CA PRO A 405 -1.29 -2.77 -26.43
C PRO A 405 -0.91 -4.24 -26.57
N GLY A 406 -1.89 -5.14 -26.73
CA GLY A 406 -1.62 -6.55 -26.96
C GLY A 406 -1.15 -6.81 -28.39
N ASP A 407 -0.26 -7.79 -28.57
CA ASP A 407 0.16 -8.22 -29.91
C ASP A 407 -1.04 -8.87 -30.63
N ALA A 408 -1.44 -8.29 -31.77
CA ALA A 408 -2.47 -8.86 -32.63
C ALA A 408 -2.14 -10.29 -33.13
N ALA A 409 -0.86 -10.70 -33.04
CA ALA A 409 -0.35 -11.98 -33.51
C ALA A 409 -0.40 -13.12 -32.46
N GLY A 410 -0.62 -12.82 -31.17
CA GLY A 410 -0.63 -13.82 -30.11
C GLY A 410 -1.90 -14.69 -30.03
N ASP A 411 -2.94 -14.32 -30.78
CA ASP A 411 -4.24 -15.01 -30.81
C ASP A 411 -4.36 -16.00 -31.99
N ALA A 412 -3.27 -16.30 -32.69
CA ALA A 412 -3.23 -17.30 -33.76
C ALA A 412 -3.38 -18.76 -33.24
N GLY A 413 -3.63 -18.96 -31.94
CA GLY A 413 -4.12 -20.20 -31.36
C GLY A 413 -5.64 -20.30 -31.24
N LEU A 414 -6.38 -19.23 -31.52
CA LEU A 414 -7.84 -19.20 -31.59
C LEU A 414 -8.29 -18.40 -32.82
N GLY A 415 -8.19 -19.05 -33.97
CA GLY A 415 -8.99 -18.77 -35.16
C GLY A 415 -8.96 -17.34 -35.70
N ALA A 416 -8.09 -17.09 -36.69
CA ALA A 416 -8.28 -15.99 -37.62
C ALA A 416 -9.67 -16.09 -38.28
N GLY A 417 -10.56 -15.14 -38.00
CA GLY A 417 -11.87 -15.08 -38.64
C GLY A 417 -12.78 -13.93 -38.18
N SER A 418 -13.09 -13.04 -39.12
CA SER A 418 -14.27 -12.16 -39.19
C SER A 418 -14.30 -10.85 -38.35
N PRO A 419 -14.69 -9.71 -38.96
CA PRO A 419 -15.00 -8.43 -38.28
C PRO A 419 -16.17 -8.46 -37.28
N THR A 420 -16.57 -9.65 -36.81
CA THR A 420 -17.73 -9.88 -35.93
C THR A 420 -17.33 -10.34 -34.52
N ALA A 421 -16.03 -10.32 -34.18
CA ALA A 421 -15.47 -10.75 -32.90
C ALA A 421 -15.69 -9.76 -31.72
N TRP A 422 -16.78 -8.98 -31.73
CA TRP A 422 -17.26 -8.22 -30.57
C TRP A 422 -18.04 -9.10 -29.57
N LYS A 423 -18.29 -10.38 -29.88
CA LYS A 423 -19.25 -11.25 -29.15
C LYS A 423 -18.64 -12.32 -28.23
N SER A 424 -17.37 -12.24 -27.83
CA SER A 424 -16.81 -13.22 -26.89
C SER A 424 -15.85 -12.65 -25.83
N VAL A 425 -16.17 -11.45 -25.33
CA VAL A 425 -15.85 -11.08 -23.93
C VAL A 425 -16.97 -11.68 -23.08
N PRO A 426 -16.74 -12.22 -21.86
CA PRO A 426 -17.80 -12.89 -21.11
C PRO A 426 -19.06 -12.01 -21.08
N ASP A 427 -20.23 -12.59 -21.38
CA ASP A 427 -21.58 -11.97 -21.29
C ASP A 427 -21.90 -11.27 -19.95
N ARG A 428 -20.95 -11.27 -19.00
CA ARG A 428 -20.99 -10.68 -17.67
C ARG A 428 -20.68 -9.18 -17.64
N ILE A 429 -20.01 -8.61 -18.64
CA ILE A 429 -19.74 -7.16 -18.70
C ILE A 429 -20.71 -6.52 -19.68
N ARG A 430 -21.87 -6.07 -19.17
CA ARG A 430 -22.84 -5.30 -19.95
C ARG A 430 -22.22 -3.95 -20.30
N TRP A 431 -21.71 -3.86 -21.52
CA TRP A 431 -21.17 -2.65 -22.10
C TRP A 431 -22.28 -1.62 -22.31
N PRO A 432 -22.00 -0.31 -22.20
CA PRO A 432 -22.91 0.71 -22.70
C PRO A 432 -22.98 0.55 -24.24
N SER A 433 -24.10 0.09 -24.75
CA SER A 433 -24.29 -0.14 -26.18
C SER A 433 -24.11 1.16 -26.96
N ALA A 434 -23.42 1.07 -28.10
CA ALA A 434 -23.32 2.11 -29.10
C ALA A 434 -23.71 1.48 -30.45
N ASP A 435 -25.00 1.19 -30.64
CA ASP A 435 -25.58 0.94 -31.97
C ASP A 435 -27.03 1.45 -31.97
N PRO A 436 -27.41 2.34 -32.89
CA PRO A 436 -28.79 2.78 -33.09
C PRO A 436 -29.49 1.79 -34.03
N GLU A 437 -30.33 0.89 -33.51
CA GLU A 437 -31.29 0.19 -34.36
C GLU A 437 -32.54 1.05 -34.57
N GLU A 438 -32.84 1.24 -35.85
CA GLU A 438 -33.97 1.98 -36.41
C GLU A 438 -35.30 1.51 -35.81
N SER A 439 -36.06 2.45 -35.24
CA SER A 439 -37.52 2.39 -35.31
C SER A 439 -38.07 3.80 -35.56
N HIS A 440 -38.55 4.00 -36.79
CA HIS A 440 -39.39 5.14 -37.13
C HIS A 440 -40.74 5.02 -36.40
N THR A 441 -41.16 6.06 -35.68
CA THR A 441 -42.23 7.01 -36.08
C THR A 441 -42.53 8.04 -34.97
N GLU A 442 -42.40 9.33 -35.34
CA GLU A 442 -43.10 10.57 -34.92
C GLU A 442 -43.60 10.73 -33.46
N THR A 443 -43.24 11.78 -32.72
CA THR A 443 -43.65 13.18 -32.97
C THR A 443 -42.81 14.17 -32.14
N ALA A 444 -42.70 15.40 -32.66
CA ALA A 444 -41.86 16.50 -32.18
C ALA A 444 -42.18 17.02 -30.77
N GLY A 445 -41.14 17.33 -30.00
CA GLY A 445 -41.18 18.07 -28.75
C GLY A 445 -39.78 18.53 -28.34
N ASP A 446 -39.53 19.82 -28.48
CA ASP A 446 -38.29 20.56 -28.22
C ASP A 446 -37.82 20.45 -26.75
N SER A 447 -36.63 19.89 -26.50
CA SER A 447 -35.77 20.26 -25.36
C SER A 447 -34.38 19.63 -25.48
N ASN A 448 -33.38 20.48 -25.25
CA ASN A 448 -31.95 20.25 -25.38
C ASN A 448 -31.40 19.45 -24.18
N ASP A 449 -31.54 18.12 -24.19
CA ASP A 449 -30.86 17.22 -23.24
C ASP A 449 -29.98 16.22 -24.00
N GLY A 450 -28.66 16.34 -23.82
CA GLY A 450 -27.68 15.49 -24.47
C GLY A 450 -27.81 14.03 -24.03
N HIS A 451 -28.04 13.15 -25.01
CA HIS A 451 -28.01 11.70 -24.86
C HIS A 451 -26.69 11.25 -24.21
N THR A 452 -26.75 10.89 -22.91
CA THR A 452 -25.70 10.13 -22.23
C THR A 452 -25.92 8.64 -22.55
N THR A 453 -24.84 7.90 -22.80
CA THR A 453 -24.90 6.44 -22.89
C THR A 453 -25.62 5.86 -21.67
N GLU A 454 -26.70 5.10 -21.89
CA GLU A 454 -27.63 4.66 -20.84
C GLU A 454 -26.88 4.06 -19.63
N GLY A 455 -26.89 4.76 -18.49
CA GLY A 455 -26.38 4.28 -17.20
C GLY A 455 -25.10 4.94 -16.68
N PHE A 456 -24.35 5.70 -17.49
CA PHE A 456 -23.23 6.49 -16.95
C PHE A 456 -23.70 7.81 -16.38
N LYS A 457 -23.47 8.03 -15.08
CA LYS A 457 -23.75 9.31 -14.42
C LYS A 457 -22.46 9.88 -13.82
N PRO A 458 -21.95 11.00 -14.36
CA PRO A 458 -20.83 11.73 -13.74
C PRO A 458 -21.12 12.08 -12.29
N ARG A 459 -20.07 12.15 -11.46
CA ARG A 459 -20.17 12.69 -10.11
C ARG A 459 -20.54 14.17 -10.18
N GLU A 460 -21.39 14.64 -9.27
CA GLU A 460 -21.75 16.06 -9.17
C GLU A 460 -20.51 16.94 -8.99
N GLY A 461 -20.47 18.14 -9.59
CA GLY A 461 -19.35 19.08 -9.44
C GLY A 461 -19.15 19.62 -8.01
N VAL A 462 -20.13 19.46 -7.11
CA VAL A 462 -20.03 19.91 -5.72
C VAL A 462 -20.06 18.71 -4.77
N GLU A 463 -19.11 18.65 -3.83
CA GLU A 463 -19.16 17.66 -2.74
C GLU A 463 -20.02 18.20 -1.61
N ALA A 464 -21.23 17.66 -1.45
CA ALA A 464 -22.01 17.93 -0.24
C ALA A 464 -21.18 17.51 0.99
N VAL A 465 -21.04 18.41 1.98
CA VAL A 465 -20.25 18.15 3.18
C VAL A 465 -20.96 17.11 4.04
N ARG A 466 -20.53 15.84 3.93
CA ARG A 466 -21.15 14.69 4.61
C ARG A 466 -20.54 14.46 6.00
N ASN A 467 -20.71 15.42 6.88
CA ASN A 467 -20.46 15.22 8.29
C ASN A 467 -21.54 15.97 9.09
N CYS A 468 -21.93 15.44 10.25
CA CYS A 468 -22.88 16.13 11.12
C CYS A 468 -22.38 17.50 11.62
N THR A 469 -21.22 18.01 11.15
CA THR A 469 -20.65 19.29 11.61
C THR A 469 -21.33 20.51 11.00
N GLN A 470 -22.14 20.31 9.94
CA GLN A 470 -23.02 21.37 9.41
C GLN A 470 -24.40 21.39 10.05
N LEU A 471 -24.74 20.41 10.91
CA LEU A 471 -25.94 20.49 11.71
C LEU A 471 -25.75 21.54 12.82
N ASP A 472 -26.84 22.22 13.15
CA ASP A 472 -26.84 23.22 14.22
C ASP A 472 -26.28 22.62 15.53
N ARG A 473 -25.36 23.34 16.17
CA ARG A 473 -24.68 22.84 17.37
C ARG A 473 -25.65 22.65 18.53
N SER A 474 -26.65 23.51 18.67
CA SER A 474 -27.65 23.39 19.73
C SER A 474 -28.49 22.13 19.56
N PHE A 475 -28.79 21.73 18.32
CA PHE A 475 -29.45 20.45 18.01
C PHE A 475 -28.57 19.24 18.35
N LEU A 476 -27.29 19.27 17.99
CA LEU A 476 -26.38 18.16 18.30
C LEU A 476 -26.20 17.99 19.81
N ASP A 477 -26.01 19.10 20.53
CA ASP A 477 -25.82 19.12 21.97
C ASP A 477 -27.10 18.65 22.69
N SER A 478 -28.28 19.09 22.25
CA SER A 478 -29.56 18.63 22.82
C SER A 478 -29.80 17.13 22.59
N THR A 479 -29.43 16.62 21.40
CA THR A 479 -29.51 15.19 21.07
C THR A 479 -28.56 14.37 21.93
N VAL A 480 -27.31 14.84 22.10
CA VAL A 480 -26.30 14.19 22.96
C VAL A 480 -26.78 14.17 24.41
N ASP A 481 -27.29 15.28 24.92
CA ASP A 481 -27.80 15.37 26.29
C ASP A 481 -29.03 14.49 26.52
N LEU A 482 -29.94 14.38 25.54
CA LEU A 482 -31.10 13.48 25.60
C LEU A 482 -30.68 12.02 25.74
N ILE A 483 -29.75 11.57 24.89
CA ILE A 483 -29.21 10.20 24.93
C ILE A 483 -28.52 9.94 26.25
N ALA A 484 -27.69 10.87 26.70
CA ALA A 484 -26.96 10.72 27.95
C ALA A 484 -27.89 10.67 29.17
N LYS A 485 -28.92 11.52 29.24
CA LYS A 485 -29.96 11.46 30.27
C LYS A 485 -30.68 10.11 30.27
N ARG A 486 -31.02 9.58 29.09
CA ARG A 486 -31.70 8.28 28.99
C ARG A 486 -30.81 7.12 29.47
N LEU A 487 -29.52 7.17 29.19
CA LEU A 487 -28.54 6.21 29.71
C LEU A 487 -28.38 6.34 31.23
N LEU A 488 -28.39 7.55 31.80
CA LEU A 488 -28.34 7.78 33.24
C LEU A 488 -29.57 7.28 34.00
N GLN A 489 -30.72 7.20 33.32
CA GLN A 489 -31.98 6.65 33.83
C GLN A 489 -32.11 5.14 33.62
N ALA A 490 -31.26 4.53 32.80
CA ALA A 490 -31.25 3.08 32.62
C ALA A 490 -30.59 2.41 33.83
N GLU A 491 -31.21 1.34 34.33
CA GLU A 491 -30.68 0.59 35.48
C GLU A 491 -29.26 0.06 35.16
N ALA A 492 -28.33 0.29 36.10
CA ALA A 492 -26.97 -0.22 35.98
C ALA A 492 -27.01 -1.75 36.11
N THR A 493 -26.57 -2.46 35.07
CA THR A 493 -26.31 -3.90 35.19
C THR A 493 -25.25 -4.14 36.26
N VAL A 494 -25.64 -4.85 37.31
CA VAL A 494 -24.79 -5.20 38.45
C VAL A 494 -23.60 -6.04 37.96
N GLY A 495 -22.41 -5.45 37.94
CA GLY A 495 -21.18 -6.16 37.59
C GLY A 495 -19.98 -5.22 37.46
N GLU A 496 -19.02 -5.37 38.38
CA GLU A 496 -17.70 -4.70 38.47
C GLU A 496 -17.69 -3.28 39.08
N ALA A 497 -17.68 -3.25 40.41
CA ALA A 497 -17.35 -2.06 41.20
C ALA A 497 -15.95 -1.52 40.81
N LEU A 498 -15.82 -0.18 40.64
CA LEU A 498 -14.49 0.44 40.61
C LEU A 498 -14.06 0.63 42.07
N PRO A 499 -12.77 0.43 42.40
CA PRO A 499 -12.33 0.38 43.80
C PRO A 499 -12.49 1.65 44.65
N ASP A 500 -13.05 2.77 44.13
CA ASP A 500 -13.02 4.07 44.82
C ASP A 500 -14.25 4.98 44.58
N CYS A 501 -15.39 4.44 44.11
CA CYS A 501 -16.59 5.26 43.89
C CYS A 501 -17.89 4.45 44.01
N ASP A 502 -18.26 4.08 45.23
CA ASP A 502 -19.45 3.26 45.51
C ASP A 502 -20.80 3.94 45.26
N HIS A 503 -20.83 5.23 44.89
CA HIS A 503 -22.09 5.99 44.74
C HIS A 503 -22.18 6.84 43.46
N TRP A 504 -21.27 6.70 42.50
CA TRP A 504 -21.29 7.48 41.25
C TRP A 504 -22.06 6.73 40.14
N ASN A 505 -23.15 7.33 39.66
CA ASN A 505 -24.04 6.81 38.63
C ASN A 505 -23.33 6.73 37.28
N ARG A 506 -23.07 5.52 36.80
CA ARG A 506 -22.41 5.28 35.51
C ARG A 506 -23.39 5.21 34.33
N GLY A 507 -24.68 5.25 34.60
CA GLY A 507 -25.73 4.92 33.66
C GLY A 507 -25.76 3.42 33.32
N GLY A 508 -26.84 3.01 32.67
CA GLY A 508 -27.02 1.67 32.13
C GLY A 508 -26.49 1.52 30.70
N VAL A 509 -26.78 0.36 30.12
CA VAL A 509 -26.43 0.01 28.74
C VAL A 509 -27.72 -0.14 27.93
N MET A 510 -27.79 0.48 26.74
CA MET A 510 -28.97 0.39 25.87
C MET A 510 -28.60 -0.01 24.45
N HIS A 511 -29.53 -0.66 23.75
CA HIS A 511 -29.33 -0.98 22.34
C HIS A 511 -29.50 0.28 21.49
N LEU A 512 -28.68 0.42 20.44
CA LEU A 512 -28.77 1.57 19.54
C LEU A 512 -30.18 1.73 18.94
N ARG A 513 -30.90 0.63 18.75
CA ARG A 513 -32.30 0.62 18.27
C ARG A 513 -33.24 1.36 19.23
N ASP A 514 -33.05 1.20 20.53
CA ASP A 514 -33.93 1.81 21.54
C ASP A 514 -33.64 3.30 21.68
N LEU A 515 -32.37 3.69 21.50
CA LEU A 515 -31.98 5.10 21.45
C LEU A 515 -32.54 5.84 20.23
N VAL A 516 -32.74 5.14 19.10
CA VAL A 516 -33.40 5.72 17.91
C VAL A 516 -34.86 6.09 18.21
N GLN A 517 -35.54 5.34 19.08
CA GLN A 517 -36.95 5.60 19.43
C GLN A 517 -37.14 6.87 20.30
N LEU A 518 -36.06 7.44 20.83
CA LEU A 518 -36.10 8.69 21.60
C LEU A 518 -36.18 9.94 20.72
N LEU A 519 -35.86 9.79 19.44
CA LEU A 519 -35.76 10.90 18.49
C LEU A 519 -37.00 10.92 17.60
N THR A 520 -37.47 12.12 17.28
CA THR A 520 -38.58 12.28 16.34
C THR A 520 -38.16 11.86 14.93
N GLU A 521 -39.13 11.61 14.06
CA GLU A 521 -38.84 11.29 12.66
C GLU A 521 -38.10 12.45 11.96
N GLU A 522 -38.41 13.69 12.33
CA GLU A 522 -37.73 14.90 11.87
C GLU A 522 -36.26 14.94 12.31
N ASP A 523 -35.96 14.66 13.59
CA ASP A 523 -34.59 14.59 14.11
C ASP A 523 -33.76 13.51 13.41
N LEU A 524 -34.37 12.35 13.16
CA LEU A 524 -33.73 11.24 12.45
C LEU A 524 -33.49 11.57 10.98
N GLN A 525 -34.42 12.26 10.32
CA GLN A 525 -34.23 12.76 8.96
C GLN A 525 -33.13 13.81 8.93
N MET A 526 -33.04 14.70 9.91
CA MET A 526 -31.99 15.70 10.01
C MET A 526 -30.60 15.08 10.29
N LEU A 527 -30.52 14.04 11.11
CA LEU A 527 -29.29 13.27 11.30
C LEU A 527 -28.88 12.47 10.04
N LYS A 528 -29.88 11.98 9.27
CA LYS A 528 -29.67 11.22 8.03
C LYS A 528 -29.35 12.11 6.82
N SER A 529 -29.86 13.34 6.76
CA SER A 529 -29.65 14.27 5.65
C SER A 529 -28.17 14.60 5.45
N GLN A 530 -27.39 14.55 6.54
CA GLN A 530 -25.93 14.71 6.53
C GLN A 530 -25.15 13.38 6.51
N CYS A 531 -25.80 12.28 6.09
CA CYS A 531 -25.22 10.94 5.88
C CYS A 531 -24.57 10.30 7.13
N GLY A 532 -24.78 10.84 8.34
CA GLY A 532 -24.20 10.31 9.57
C GLY A 532 -25.15 9.40 10.35
N GLY A 533 -26.41 9.77 10.49
CA GLY A 533 -27.35 9.10 11.39
C GLY A 533 -26.89 9.10 12.87
N LEU A 534 -27.73 8.56 13.74
CA LEU A 534 -27.48 8.52 15.19
C LEU A 534 -26.18 7.78 15.57
N GLN A 535 -25.87 6.69 14.86
CA GLN A 535 -24.66 5.90 15.15
C GLN A 535 -23.37 6.70 14.94
N THR A 536 -23.31 7.51 13.88
CA THR A 536 -22.13 8.33 13.60
C THR A 536 -22.02 9.48 14.59
N LEU A 537 -23.15 10.08 15.01
CA LEU A 537 -23.16 11.09 16.07
C LEU A 537 -22.52 10.54 17.35
N ILE A 538 -22.99 9.38 17.83
CA ILE A 538 -22.48 8.72 19.04
C ILE A 538 -20.99 8.38 18.87
N ARG A 539 -20.60 7.84 17.70
CA ARG A 539 -19.19 7.51 17.40
C ARG A 539 -18.27 8.72 17.30
N ASN A 540 -18.78 9.89 16.97
CA ASN A 540 -18.01 11.14 16.99
C ASN A 540 -17.89 11.70 18.42
N HIS A 541 -18.82 11.36 19.30
CA HIS A 541 -18.83 11.72 20.71
C HIS A 541 -18.23 10.62 21.62
N ARG A 542 -17.10 10.01 21.21
CA ARG A 542 -16.41 8.97 22.02
C ARG A 542 -15.94 9.42 23.40
N HIS A 543 -15.86 10.73 23.61
CA HIS A 543 -15.53 11.31 24.91
C HIS A 543 -16.68 11.25 25.91
N ILE A 544 -17.88 10.86 25.45
CA ILE A 544 -19.11 10.74 26.24
C ILE A 544 -19.64 9.32 26.17
N PHE A 545 -19.63 8.70 24.97
CA PHE A 545 -20.24 7.39 24.73
C PHE A 545 -19.24 6.32 24.32
N LEU A 546 -19.52 5.09 24.74
CA LEU A 546 -18.87 3.87 24.29
C LEU A 546 -19.86 3.05 23.47
N VAL A 547 -19.42 2.49 22.34
CA VAL A 547 -20.25 1.64 21.47
C VAL A 547 -19.58 0.29 21.27
N GLU A 548 -20.18 -0.76 21.81
CA GLU A 548 -19.67 -2.13 21.70
C GLU A 548 -20.77 -3.07 21.23
N LYS A 549 -20.53 -3.78 20.11
CA LYS A 549 -21.46 -4.79 19.55
C LYS A 549 -22.92 -4.31 19.36
N GLY A 550 -23.14 -3.01 19.15
CA GLY A 550 -24.48 -2.42 18.95
C GLY A 550 -25.14 -1.88 20.23
N LEU A 551 -24.49 -2.05 21.38
CA LEU A 551 -24.86 -1.46 22.66
C LEU A 551 -24.13 -0.13 22.87
N VAL A 552 -24.79 0.80 23.55
CA VAL A 552 -24.29 2.13 23.88
C VAL A 552 -24.34 2.33 25.39
N SER A 553 -23.24 2.82 25.96
CA SER A 553 -23.12 3.19 27.37
C SER A 553 -22.32 4.48 27.52
N LEU A 554 -22.32 5.08 28.72
CA LEU A 554 -21.43 6.22 29.01
C LEU A 554 -19.98 5.73 29.10
N ASN A 555 -19.08 6.44 28.41
CA ASN A 555 -17.65 6.18 28.47
C ASN A 555 -17.05 6.87 29.70
N VAL A 556 -17.29 6.29 30.87
CA VAL A 556 -16.88 6.85 32.16
C VAL A 556 -15.35 7.05 32.21
N PRO A 557 -14.86 8.27 32.49
CA PRO A 557 -13.42 8.53 32.56
C PRO A 557 -12.75 7.74 33.69
N SER A 558 -11.73 6.95 33.37
CA SER A 558 -10.94 6.20 34.36
C SER A 558 -9.45 6.54 34.32
N THR A 559 -8.77 6.41 35.45
CA THR A 559 -7.31 6.59 35.58
C THR A 559 -6.51 5.61 34.72
N GLU A 560 -7.04 4.42 34.46
CA GLU A 560 -6.44 3.40 33.60
C GLU A 560 -6.46 3.79 32.11
N THR A 561 -7.51 4.50 31.68
CA THR A 561 -7.61 5.07 30.33
C THR A 561 -6.46 6.03 30.03
N ARG A 562 -6.03 6.82 31.04
CA ARG A 562 -4.87 7.72 30.93
C ARG A 562 -3.55 6.95 30.78
N ARG A 563 -3.34 5.88 31.56
CA ARG A 563 -2.15 5.02 31.45
C ARG A 563 -2.05 4.31 30.10
N ARG A 564 -3.17 3.81 29.55
CA ARG A 564 -3.22 3.18 28.21
C ARG A 564 -2.88 4.14 27.06
N ILE A 565 -3.23 5.41 27.18
CA ILE A 565 -2.91 6.44 26.18
C ILE A 565 -1.45 6.86 26.29
N GLN A 566 -0.92 6.95 27.51
CA GLN A 566 0.50 7.22 27.77
C GLN A 566 1.40 6.05 27.35
N SER A 567 1.04 4.79 27.57
CA SER A 567 1.87 3.64 27.16
C SER A 567 1.99 3.47 25.64
N LYS A 568 1.01 3.96 24.87
CA LYS A 568 1.08 4.00 23.39
C LYS A 568 1.95 5.13 22.83
N ARG A 569 2.38 6.08 23.67
CA ARG A 569 3.20 7.24 23.26
C ARG A 569 4.45 7.27 24.12
N GLY A 570 5.62 6.98 23.53
CA GLY A 570 6.87 6.85 24.27
C GLY A 570 7.21 8.04 25.20
N PRO A 571 8.25 7.92 26.06
CA PRO A 571 8.48 8.75 27.23
C PRO A 571 8.67 10.26 26.99
N ALA A 572 8.76 10.71 25.74
CA ALA A 572 9.12 12.06 25.34
C ALA A 572 7.97 12.91 24.74
N SER A 573 6.71 12.45 24.77
CA SER A 573 5.57 13.23 24.26
C SER A 573 4.96 14.09 25.37
N LYS A 574 5.28 15.40 25.41
CA LYS A 574 4.46 16.37 26.17
C LYS A 574 2.98 16.18 25.81
N CYS A 575 2.11 16.07 26.81
CA CYS A 575 0.67 15.95 26.57
C CYS A 575 0.19 17.18 25.77
N PRO A 576 -0.58 16.99 24.67
CA PRO A 576 -1.20 18.11 23.99
C PRO A 576 -2.06 18.92 24.99
N PRO A 577 -2.16 20.26 24.84
CA PRO A 577 -3.07 21.05 25.66
C PRO A 577 -4.51 20.52 25.54
N ARG A 578 -5.26 20.56 26.65
CA ARG A 578 -6.64 20.08 26.70
C ARG A 578 -7.50 20.98 25.80
N LYS A 579 -8.12 20.44 24.75
CA LYS A 579 -8.84 21.23 23.73
C LYS A 579 -10.37 21.21 23.85
N LYS A 580 -10.94 20.36 24.72
CA LYS A 580 -12.40 20.18 24.85
C LYS A 580 -12.82 20.20 26.32
N GLN A 581 -13.98 20.80 26.58
CA GLN A 581 -14.65 20.76 27.88
C GLN A 581 -15.07 19.34 28.24
N CYS A 582 -15.02 19.03 29.52
CA CYS A 582 -15.43 17.74 30.05
C CYS A 582 -16.95 17.70 30.17
N TRP A 583 -17.60 16.90 29.33
CA TRP A 583 -19.05 16.72 29.40
C TRP A 583 -19.50 16.22 30.78
N PHE A 584 -18.77 15.27 31.38
CA PHE A 584 -19.10 14.77 32.72
C PHE A 584 -19.00 15.83 33.81
N PHE A 585 -18.11 16.82 33.67
CA PHE A 585 -18.02 17.92 34.61
C PHE A 585 -19.16 18.92 34.44
N ALA A 586 -19.51 19.24 33.19
CA ALA A 586 -20.48 20.28 32.88
C ALA A 586 -21.95 19.80 32.91
N HIS A 587 -22.23 18.53 32.59
CA HIS A 587 -23.59 18.02 32.35
C HIS A 587 -24.00 16.80 33.20
N HIS A 588 -23.06 16.09 33.83
CA HIS A 588 -23.41 14.94 34.68
C HIS A 588 -23.96 15.40 36.04
N PRO A 589 -25.08 14.83 36.55
CA PRO A 589 -25.69 15.24 37.82
C PRO A 589 -24.76 15.18 39.04
N GLN A 590 -23.78 14.27 39.01
CA GLN A 590 -22.79 14.07 40.09
C GLN A 590 -21.39 14.59 39.73
N GLY A 591 -21.27 15.36 38.64
CA GLY A 591 -19.99 15.85 38.13
C GLY A 591 -19.06 14.74 37.62
N CYS A 592 -17.84 15.11 37.23
CA CYS A 592 -16.83 14.19 36.73
C CYS A 592 -16.20 13.40 37.88
N PRO A 593 -16.02 12.06 37.76
CA PRO A 593 -15.45 11.24 38.83
C PRO A 593 -13.93 11.41 38.99
N LEU A 594 -13.28 12.17 38.10
CA LEU A 594 -11.85 12.48 38.16
C LEU A 594 -11.62 13.92 38.63
N THR A 595 -10.51 14.17 39.33
CA THR A 595 -10.08 15.55 39.62
C THR A 595 -9.68 16.28 38.35
N ALA A 596 -9.67 17.62 38.38
CA ALA A 596 -9.24 18.44 37.26
C ALA A 596 -7.87 18.01 36.74
N ASP A 597 -6.89 17.72 37.59
CA ASP A 597 -5.55 17.27 37.16
C ASP A 597 -5.54 15.85 36.56
N SER A 598 -6.50 15.03 36.94
CA SER A 598 -6.61 13.62 36.53
C SER A 598 -7.37 13.44 35.22
N CYS A 599 -8.33 14.31 34.93
CA CYS A 599 -9.19 14.26 33.74
C CYS A 599 -8.45 14.67 32.46
N HIS A 600 -8.78 14.01 31.34
CA HIS A 600 -8.25 14.37 30.02
C HIS A 600 -8.89 15.63 29.42
N PHE A 601 -10.06 16.03 29.93
CA PHE A 601 -10.87 17.14 29.43
C PHE A 601 -10.83 18.34 30.43
N LEU A 602 -11.25 19.53 29.98
CA LEU A 602 -11.24 20.75 30.80
C LEU A 602 -12.40 20.77 31.81
N HIS A 603 -12.10 21.08 33.07
CA HIS A 603 -13.09 21.30 34.15
C HIS A 603 -13.19 22.81 34.41
N GLY A 604 -13.76 23.55 33.46
CA GLY A 604 -13.85 25.01 33.48
C GLY A 604 -13.88 25.61 32.07
N PRO A 605 -14.15 26.92 31.95
CA PRO A 605 -14.13 27.65 30.68
C PRO A 605 -12.81 27.54 29.92
#